data_AF-A0A954RWB8-F1
#
_entry.id   AF-A0A954RWB8-F1
#
_cell.length_a   1.000
_cell.length_b   1.000
_cell.length_c   1.000
_cell.angle_alpha   90.00
_cell.angle_beta   90.00
_cell.angle_gamma   90.00
#
_symmetry.space_group_name_H-M   'P 1'
#
loop_
_entity.id
_entity.type
_entity.pdbx_description
1 polymer ?
#
loop_
_entity_poly.entity_id
_entity_poly.type
_entity_poly.pdbx_seq_one_letter_code
_entity_poly.pdbx_strand_id
1 'polypeptide(L)'
;MVADAEKELGIRFPASYVEALRLKNGGAILGNLVRLPKQDIPQHLRPYVDHGHISVRGINGIGASHTSVLTTPYLIEEWGLPKNLVLLDGDGHWWIAFDYREPTSNPPIVFVESDSGDTLRIADDFATFFDSLVDEEELFDEEGNYVGDQ
;
A
#
# COMPACT_ATOMS: atom_id res chain seq x y z
N MET A 1 -14.26 -0.22 16.81
CA MET A 1 -13.59 -0.71 15.58
C MET A 1 -12.30 0.05 15.30
N VAL A 2 -12.33 1.28 14.76
CA VAL A 2 -11.09 2.04 14.47
C VAL A 2 -10.25 2.27 15.72
N ALA A 3 -10.83 2.81 16.80
CA ALA A 3 -10.11 3.08 18.04
C ALA A 3 -9.54 1.80 18.71
N ASP A 4 -10.22 0.66 18.55
CA ASP A 4 -9.73 -0.62 19.08
C ASP A 4 -8.53 -1.10 18.27
N ALA A 5 -8.59 -0.99 16.94
CA ALA A 5 -7.49 -1.33 16.05
C ALA A 5 -6.27 -0.42 16.23
N GLU A 6 -6.48 0.89 16.39
CA GLU A 6 -5.44 1.86 16.75
C GLU A 6 -4.76 1.47 18.07
N LYS A 7 -5.55 1.07 19.07
CA LYS A 7 -5.03 0.62 20.37
C LYS A 7 -4.25 -0.69 20.26
N GLU A 8 -4.74 -1.64 19.47
CA GLU A 8 -4.12 -2.95 19.27
C GLU A 8 -2.78 -2.84 18.52
N LEU A 9 -2.74 -2.00 17.48
CA LEU A 9 -1.54 -1.76 16.68
C LEU A 9 -0.61 -0.70 17.29
N GLY A 10 -1.08 0.05 18.30
CA GLY A 10 -0.29 1.11 18.96
C GLY A 10 -0.05 2.35 18.07
N ILE A 11 -0.94 2.64 17.13
CA ILE A 11 -0.80 3.72 16.14
C ILE A 11 -2.03 4.62 16.08
N ARG A 12 -1.97 5.70 15.29
CA ARG A 12 -3.14 6.49 14.89
C ARG A 12 -3.28 6.44 13.38
N PHE A 13 -4.44 6.03 12.88
CA PHE A 13 -4.70 5.98 11.46
C PHE A 13 -4.89 7.38 10.86
N PRO A 14 -4.45 7.62 9.61
CA PRO A 14 -4.76 8.85 8.89
C PRO A 14 -6.26 9.06 8.76
N ALA A 15 -6.69 10.32 8.81
CA ALA A 15 -8.10 10.67 8.65
C ALA A 15 -8.66 10.18 7.30
N SER A 16 -7.89 10.30 6.22
CA SER A 16 -8.27 9.85 4.87
C SER A 16 -8.49 8.33 4.78
N TYR A 17 -7.68 7.54 5.48
CA TYR A 17 -7.91 6.09 5.58
C TYR A 17 -9.18 5.79 6.36
N VAL A 18 -9.41 6.47 7.48
CA VAL A 18 -10.66 6.32 8.26
C VAL A 18 -11.89 6.70 7.44
N GLU A 19 -11.81 7.72 6.60
CA GLU A 19 -12.88 8.11 5.67
C GLU A 19 -13.13 7.04 4.61
N ALA A 20 -12.08 6.49 3.99
CA ALA A 20 -12.20 5.39 3.04
C ALA A 20 -12.88 4.17 3.68
N LEU A 21 -12.50 3.79 4.91
CA LEU A 21 -13.12 2.69 5.65
C LEU A 21 -14.62 2.89 5.90
N ARG A 22 -15.09 4.14 6.03
CA ARG A 22 -16.53 4.46 6.19
C ARG A 22 -17.31 4.26 4.90
N LEU A 23 -16.69 4.55 3.75
CA LEU A 23 -17.29 4.30 2.45
C LEU A 23 -17.33 2.80 2.17
N LYS A 24 -16.21 2.12 2.39
CA LYS A 24 -16.05 0.67 2.22
C LYS A 24 -14.90 0.17 3.09
N ASN A 25 -15.19 -0.75 4.00
CA ASN A 25 -14.20 -1.32 4.92
C ASN A 25 -13.30 -2.35 4.20
N GLY A 26 -12.39 -1.85 3.38
CA GLY A 26 -11.44 -2.63 2.59
C GLY A 26 -12.01 -3.32 1.35
N GLY A 27 -11.18 -4.16 0.73
CA GLY A 27 -11.48 -4.91 -0.49
C GLY A 27 -11.00 -4.20 -1.75
N ALA A 28 -11.60 -4.58 -2.89
CA ALA A 28 -11.23 -4.08 -4.20
C ALA A 28 -11.42 -2.56 -4.34
N ILE A 29 -10.50 -1.94 -5.06
CA ILE A 29 -10.43 -0.54 -5.42
C ILE A 29 -10.64 -0.38 -6.94
N LEU A 30 -10.91 0.84 -7.40
CA LEU A 30 -11.21 1.10 -8.81
C LEU A 30 -9.95 1.17 -9.69
N GLY A 31 -8.80 1.59 -9.14
CA GLY A 31 -7.52 1.55 -9.85
C GLY A 31 -6.62 0.43 -9.32
N ASN A 32 -6.04 -0.36 -10.22
CA ASN A 32 -5.15 -1.49 -9.90
C ASN A 32 -3.66 -1.14 -10.01
N LEU A 33 -3.34 0.12 -10.28
CA LEU A 33 -1.98 0.65 -10.37
C LEU A 33 -1.85 1.94 -9.53
N VAL A 34 -0.70 2.12 -8.88
CA VAL A 34 -0.33 3.35 -8.18
C VAL A 34 0.81 4.04 -8.92
N ARG A 35 0.65 5.31 -9.26
CA ARG A 35 1.69 6.10 -9.89
C ARG A 35 2.76 6.51 -8.87
N LEU A 36 4.03 6.19 -9.17
CA LEU A 36 5.14 6.55 -8.30
C LEU A 36 5.51 8.04 -8.41
N PRO A 37 5.98 8.65 -7.31
CA PRO A 37 6.62 9.95 -7.36
C PRO A 37 7.90 9.88 -8.22
N LYS A 38 8.33 11.02 -8.77
CA LYS A 38 9.60 11.11 -9.50
C LYS A 38 10.77 10.86 -8.55
N GLN A 39 11.35 9.67 -8.62
CA GLN A 39 12.44 9.24 -7.75
C GLN A 39 13.31 8.17 -8.42
N ASP A 40 14.50 7.95 -7.88
CA ASP A 40 15.34 6.82 -8.27
C ASP A 40 14.79 5.51 -7.69
N ILE A 41 14.69 4.50 -8.54
CA ILE A 41 14.23 3.16 -8.15
C ILE A 41 15.46 2.24 -7.98
N PRO A 42 15.68 1.66 -6.79
CA PRO A 42 16.74 0.68 -6.56
C PRO A 42 16.69 -0.46 -7.58
N GLN A 43 17.85 -0.92 -8.06
CA GLN A 43 17.92 -1.91 -9.15
C GLN A 43 17.14 -3.19 -8.85
N HIS A 44 17.17 -3.67 -7.60
CA HIS A 44 16.49 -4.88 -7.18
C HIS A 44 14.96 -4.71 -7.05
N LEU A 45 14.45 -3.48 -6.96
CA LEU A 45 13.00 -3.20 -6.93
C LEU A 45 12.40 -2.91 -8.31
N ARG A 46 13.23 -2.68 -9.33
CA ARG A 46 12.75 -2.43 -10.70
C ARG A 46 11.83 -3.52 -11.26
N PRO A 47 11.99 -4.82 -10.95
CA PRO A 47 11.05 -5.84 -11.43
C PRO A 47 9.60 -5.65 -10.98
N TYR A 48 9.35 -4.86 -9.92
CA TYR A 48 8.01 -4.56 -9.41
C TYR A 48 7.42 -3.27 -9.97
N VAL A 49 8.20 -2.51 -10.75
CA VAL A 49 7.79 -1.22 -11.30
C VAL A 49 7.66 -1.31 -12.81
N ASP A 50 6.47 -1.03 -13.32
CA ASP A 50 6.20 -0.98 -14.74
C ASP A 50 5.74 0.43 -15.16
N HIS A 51 6.43 1.02 -16.14
CA HIS A 51 6.17 2.39 -16.60
C HIS A 51 5.99 3.45 -15.48
N GLY A 52 6.66 3.29 -14.34
CA GLY A 52 6.53 4.19 -13.18
C GLY A 52 5.32 3.90 -12.28
N HIS A 53 4.71 2.72 -12.40
CA HIS A 53 3.57 2.27 -11.62
C HIS A 53 3.90 0.99 -10.84
N ILE A 54 3.19 0.77 -9.74
CA ILE A 54 3.22 -0.48 -8.96
C ILE A 54 1.80 -1.05 -8.89
N SER A 55 1.65 -2.37 -8.91
CA SER A 55 0.35 -3.01 -8.79
C SER A 55 -0.21 -2.93 -7.37
N VAL A 56 -1.51 -2.72 -7.29
CA VAL A 56 -2.30 -2.79 -6.06
C VAL A 56 -3.60 -3.52 -6.37
N ARG A 57 -3.99 -4.44 -5.50
CA ARG A 57 -5.15 -5.33 -5.72
C ARG A 57 -6.33 -4.94 -4.84
N GLY A 58 -6.06 -4.19 -3.77
CA GLY A 58 -7.07 -3.73 -2.84
C GLY A 58 -6.46 -2.96 -1.70
N ILE A 59 -7.31 -2.67 -0.72
CA ILE A 59 -6.89 -2.08 0.54
C ILE A 59 -7.49 -2.92 1.65
N ASN A 60 -6.67 -3.34 2.60
CA ASN A 60 -7.08 -4.08 3.78
C ASN A 60 -8.00 -3.20 4.63
N GLY A 61 -9.04 -3.80 5.20
CA GLY A 61 -9.96 -3.13 6.10
C GLY A 61 -9.56 -3.32 7.57
N ILE A 62 -10.50 -3.07 8.48
CA ILE A 62 -10.40 -3.45 9.89
C ILE A 62 -11.45 -4.51 10.19
N GLY A 63 -11.02 -5.67 10.65
CA GLY A 63 -11.94 -6.75 11.04
C GLY A 63 -11.24 -8.09 11.30
N ALA A 64 -12.02 -9.16 11.35
CA ALA A 64 -11.53 -10.52 11.58
C ALA A 64 -11.23 -11.30 10.28
N SER A 65 -11.27 -10.64 9.12
CA SER A 65 -10.94 -11.27 7.83
C SER A 65 -9.43 -11.36 7.63
N HIS A 66 -9.01 -12.22 6.69
CA HIS A 66 -7.61 -12.27 6.23
C HIS A 66 -7.16 -10.96 5.54
N THR A 67 -8.11 -10.15 5.08
CA THR A 67 -7.90 -8.83 4.45
C THR A 67 -8.02 -7.68 5.46
N SER A 68 -7.45 -7.88 6.65
CA SER A 68 -7.52 -6.93 7.76
C SER A 68 -6.14 -6.43 8.13
N VAL A 69 -5.99 -5.13 8.36
CA VAL A 69 -4.75 -4.56 8.86
C VAL A 69 -4.34 -5.12 10.23
N LEU A 70 -5.27 -5.75 10.97
CA LEU A 70 -4.97 -6.41 12.25
C LEU A 70 -4.12 -7.68 12.10
N THR A 71 -3.99 -8.24 10.90
CA THR A 71 -3.07 -9.36 10.64
C THR A 71 -1.61 -8.92 10.53
N THR A 72 -1.37 -7.60 10.47
CA THR A 72 -0.04 -7.00 10.31
C THR A 72 1.01 -7.56 11.29
N PRO A 73 0.80 -7.62 12.62
CA PRO A 73 1.85 -8.08 13.52
C PRO A 73 2.28 -9.52 13.23
N TYR A 74 1.31 -10.40 12.95
CA TYR A 74 1.58 -11.78 12.56
C TYR A 74 2.36 -11.86 11.25
N LEU A 75 1.96 -11.10 10.23
CA LEU A 75 2.61 -11.12 8.91
C LEU A 75 4.02 -10.51 8.95
N ILE A 76 4.25 -9.47 9.74
CA ILE A 76 5.57 -8.91 9.97
C ILE A 76 6.51 -9.97 10.59
N GLU A 77 6.03 -10.74 11.56
CA GLU A 77 6.81 -11.80 12.18
C GLU A 77 7.06 -12.97 11.22
N GLU A 78 6.01 -13.45 10.52
CA GLU A 78 6.08 -14.58 9.60
C GLU A 78 7.07 -14.34 8.45
N TRP A 79 7.07 -13.13 7.88
CA TRP A 79 7.89 -12.77 6.74
C TRP A 79 9.18 -12.03 7.11
N GLY A 80 9.43 -11.77 8.40
CA GLY A 80 10.61 -11.05 8.86
C GLY A 80 10.69 -9.59 8.38
N LEU A 81 9.55 -8.96 8.15
CA LEU A 81 9.45 -7.60 7.61
C LEU A 81 9.96 -6.54 8.59
N PRO A 82 10.27 -5.32 8.12
CA PRO A 82 10.52 -4.20 9.02
C PRO A 82 9.38 -3.99 10.02
N LYS A 83 9.74 -3.75 11.28
CA LYS A 83 8.78 -3.42 12.33
C LYS A 83 8.13 -2.05 12.08
N ASN A 84 7.02 -1.81 12.76
CA ASN A 84 6.25 -0.56 12.69
C ASN A 84 5.71 -0.23 11.28
N LEU A 85 5.35 -1.27 10.53
CA LEU A 85 4.55 -1.15 9.32
C LEU A 85 3.10 -1.50 9.63
N VAL A 86 2.15 -1.03 8.82
CA VAL A 86 0.77 -1.54 8.79
C VAL A 86 0.39 -1.90 7.36
N LEU A 87 0.14 -3.19 7.11
CA LEU A 87 0.03 -3.76 5.77
C LEU A 87 -1.36 -3.49 5.16
N LEU A 88 -1.39 -2.77 4.05
CA LEU A 88 -2.57 -2.38 3.30
C LEU A 88 -2.89 -3.37 2.17
N ASP A 89 -1.89 -3.96 1.55
CA ASP A 89 -2.04 -5.01 0.53
C ASP A 89 -0.75 -5.82 0.46
N GLY A 90 -0.80 -7.01 -0.12
CA GLY A 90 0.36 -7.83 -0.39
C GLY A 90 0.04 -9.31 -0.55
N ASP A 91 0.92 -10.04 -1.23
CA ASP A 91 0.72 -11.45 -1.59
C ASP A 91 1.70 -12.41 -0.92
N GLY A 92 2.58 -11.87 -0.08
CA GLY A 92 3.68 -12.60 0.55
C GLY A 92 5.03 -12.32 -0.10
N HIS A 93 5.09 -12.01 -1.40
CA HIS A 93 6.34 -11.59 -2.07
C HIS A 93 6.60 -10.10 -1.93
N TRP A 94 5.52 -9.32 -1.83
CA TRP A 94 5.59 -7.88 -1.61
C TRP A 94 4.42 -7.41 -0.76
N TRP A 95 4.57 -6.20 -0.22
CA TRP A 95 3.55 -5.53 0.56
C TRP A 95 3.47 -4.04 0.23
N ILE A 96 2.26 -3.48 0.27
CA ILE A 96 2.03 -2.04 0.39
C ILE A 96 1.65 -1.76 1.84
N ALA A 97 2.29 -0.78 2.46
CA ALA A 97 2.11 -0.53 3.88
C ALA A 97 2.17 0.95 4.26
N PHE A 98 1.48 1.30 5.34
CA PHE A 98 1.83 2.49 6.11
C PHE A 98 3.17 2.32 6.79
N ASP A 99 4.02 3.34 6.72
CA ASP A 99 5.33 3.34 7.36
C ASP A 99 5.35 4.19 8.65
N TYR A 100 5.13 3.54 9.79
CA TYR A 100 5.20 4.15 11.13
C TYR A 100 6.56 3.95 11.79
N ARG A 101 7.64 3.66 11.03
CA ARG A 101 8.99 3.57 11.62
C ARG A 101 9.41 4.87 12.30
N GLU A 102 8.93 6.01 11.79
CA GLU A 102 9.01 7.31 12.44
C GLU A 102 7.68 7.70 13.11
N PRO A 103 7.69 8.37 14.27
CA PRO A 103 6.45 8.82 14.93
C PRO A 103 5.67 9.83 14.09
N THR A 104 4.47 9.46 13.64
CA THR A 104 3.59 10.33 12.84
C THR A 104 2.14 9.89 12.93
N SER A 105 1.22 10.84 12.73
CA SER A 105 -0.22 10.56 12.54
C SER A 105 -0.63 10.49 11.07
N ASN A 106 0.29 10.79 10.14
CA ASN A 106 0.09 10.72 8.70
C ASN A 106 1.36 10.15 8.05
N PRO A 107 1.61 8.84 8.17
CA PRO A 107 2.78 8.20 7.59
C PRO A 107 2.70 8.11 6.06
N PRO A 108 3.87 8.03 5.40
CA PRO A 108 3.93 7.71 3.99
C PRO A 108 3.47 6.28 3.73
N ILE A 109 3.17 6.01 2.45
CA ILE A 109 2.94 4.66 1.96
C ILE A 109 4.22 4.15 1.32
N VAL A 110 4.58 2.92 1.64
CA VAL A 110 5.75 2.22 1.09
C VAL A 110 5.34 0.92 0.43
N PHE A 111 6.04 0.57 -0.65
CA PHE A 111 6.18 -0.78 -1.14
C PHE A 111 7.32 -1.47 -0.37
N VAL A 112 7.16 -2.74 -0.03
CA VAL A 112 8.11 -3.57 0.71
C VAL A 112 8.32 -4.85 -0.08
N GLU A 113 9.57 -5.17 -0.40
CA GLU A 113 9.93 -6.47 -0.95
C GLU A 113 10.21 -7.42 0.23
N SER A 114 9.58 -8.59 0.25
CA SER A 114 9.56 -9.45 1.44
C SER A 114 10.91 -10.09 1.76
N ASP A 115 11.68 -10.53 0.76
CA ASP A 115 12.89 -11.31 0.99
C ASP A 115 14.03 -10.44 1.58
N SER A 116 14.14 -9.19 1.10
CA SER A 116 15.14 -8.22 1.57
C SER A 116 14.64 -7.34 2.71
N GLY A 117 13.33 -7.10 2.79
CA GLY A 117 12.75 -6.06 3.64
C GLY A 117 13.02 -4.62 3.14
N ASP A 118 13.58 -4.46 1.94
CA ASP A 118 13.83 -3.15 1.36
C ASP A 118 12.52 -2.46 1.00
N THR A 119 12.49 -1.15 1.22
CA THR A 119 11.27 -0.34 1.07
C THR A 119 11.44 0.76 0.05
N LEU A 120 10.44 0.97 -0.79
CA LEU A 120 10.32 2.10 -1.71
C LEU A 120 9.12 2.96 -1.31
N ARG A 121 9.31 4.26 -1.07
CA ARG A 121 8.19 5.17 -0.82
C ARG A 121 7.37 5.32 -2.11
N ILE A 122 6.07 5.08 -2.03
CA ILE A 122 5.16 5.18 -3.19
C ILE A 122 4.20 6.35 -3.08
N ALA A 123 3.96 6.87 -1.87
CA ALA A 123 3.21 8.11 -1.66
C ALA A 123 3.59 8.78 -0.34
N ASP A 124 3.32 10.08 -0.24
CA ASP A 124 3.62 10.88 0.96
C ASP A 124 2.64 10.63 2.11
N ASP A 125 1.42 10.20 1.78
CA ASP A 125 0.39 9.78 2.70
C ASP A 125 -0.69 8.96 1.99
N PHE A 126 -1.67 8.48 2.74
CA PHE A 126 -2.78 7.70 2.19
C PHE A 126 -3.64 8.46 1.18
N ALA A 127 -3.85 9.77 1.39
CA ALA A 127 -4.69 10.56 0.49
C ALA A 127 -4.03 10.65 -0.89
N THR A 128 -2.73 10.98 -0.92
CA THR A 128 -1.91 11.02 -2.12
C THR A 128 -1.86 9.65 -2.81
N PHE A 129 -1.68 8.57 -2.04
CA PHE A 129 -1.73 7.20 -2.56
C PHE A 129 -3.07 6.92 -3.25
N PHE A 130 -4.17 7.19 -2.56
CA PHE A 130 -5.51 6.89 -3.05
C PHE A 130 -5.88 7.72 -4.29
N ASP A 131 -5.47 8.99 -4.34
CA ASP A 131 -5.69 9.88 -5.48
C ASP A 131 -4.79 9.54 -6.69
N SER A 132 -3.71 8.77 -6.47
CA SER A 132 -2.78 8.33 -7.52
C SER A 132 -3.12 6.97 -8.14
N LEU A 133 -4.23 6.36 -7.71
CA LEU A 133 -4.74 5.12 -8.27
C LEU A 133 -5.23 5.35 -9.69
N VAL A 134 -4.79 4.49 -10.61
CA VAL A 134 -5.21 4.49 -12.01
C VAL A 134 -5.60 3.07 -12.42
N ASP A 135 -6.57 2.95 -13.32
CA ASP A 135 -6.88 1.67 -13.94
C ASP A 135 -5.83 1.37 -15.04
N GLU A 136 -5.37 0.13 -15.10
CA GLU A 136 -4.52 -0.37 -16.17
C GLU A 136 -5.18 -0.18 -17.54
N GLU A 137 -6.51 -0.31 -17.64
CA GLU A 137 -7.25 -0.05 -18.89
C GLU A 137 -7.13 1.40 -19.37
N GLU A 138 -6.78 2.35 -18.50
CA GLU A 138 -6.50 3.74 -18.89
C GLU A 138 -5.07 3.93 -19.41
N LEU A 139 -4.17 3.00 -19.11
CA LEU A 139 -2.74 3.09 -19.42
C LEU A 139 -2.30 2.20 -20.57
N PHE A 140 -3.10 1.22 -20.98
CA PHE A 140 -2.76 0.28 -22.05
C PHE A 140 -3.88 0.20 -23.08
N ASP A 141 -3.51 0.13 -24.37
CA ASP A 141 -4.48 -0.10 -25.44
C ASP A 141 -4.91 -1.58 -25.54
N GLU A 142 -5.85 -1.90 -26.44
CA GLU A 142 -6.33 -3.27 -26.67
C GLU A 142 -5.23 -4.24 -27.14
N GLU A 143 -4.10 -3.72 -27.63
CA GLU A 143 -2.93 -4.50 -28.05
C GLU A 143 -1.90 -4.67 -26.91
N GLY A 144 -2.14 -4.07 -25.74
CA GLY A 144 -1.25 -4.09 -24.58
C GLY A 144 -0.08 -3.12 -24.65
N ASN A 145 -0.13 -2.13 -25.55
CA ASN A 145 0.89 -1.08 -25.60
C ASN A 145 0.61 -0.01 -24.55
N TYR A 146 1.65 0.44 -23.84
CA TYR A 146 1.53 1.55 -22.89
C TYR A 146 1.21 2.87 -23.63
N VAL A 147 0.12 3.51 -23.24
CA VAL A 147 -0.42 4.78 -23.78
C VAL A 147 -0.55 5.89 -22.73
N GLY A 148 -0.15 5.64 -21.47
CA GLY A 148 -0.17 6.63 -20.39
C GLY A 148 0.75 7.83 -20.65
N ASP A 149 0.34 9.01 -20.15
CA ASP A 149 0.96 10.34 -20.33
C ASP A 149 2.12 10.42 -21.35
N GLN A 150 1.75 10.68 -22.62
CA GLN A 150 2.62 11.33 -23.61
C GLN A 150 2.76 12.83 -23.34
#